data_AF-A0A2S7WYF2-F1
#
_entry.id   AF-A0A2S7WYF2-F1
#
_cell.length_a   1.000
_cell.length_b   1.000
_cell.length_c   1.000
_cell.angle_alpha   90.00
_cell.angle_beta   90.00
_cell.angle_gamma   90.00
#
_symmetry.space_group_name_H-M   'P 1'
#
loop_
_entity.id
_entity.type
_entity.pdbx_description
1 polymer ?
#
loop_
_entity_poly.entity_id
_entity_poly.type
_entity_poly.pdbx_seq_one_letter_code
_entity_poly.pdbx_strand_id
1 'polypeptide(L)'
;MENKYPKIANIKLKISVSCSEENKEIIKLYWELKGIELSNSPRQIKEQFKLSQSELTKLNTTYSKVLLYLFCSNCNSYEKHEAKSQSRFNEAIKKQNNRYSTDFKCSYCEEEEVEALKIQKIKKHNDLLLKLDAAIENKNWKRLSNFEKLLLGNCLIMDFYHLKKHYGGLLGHHKFIELIRALENIEDQYLILLDRDSFNNYITNYRYVSRLREYKEEIIFVEEEIDNSIDYDKETNTLKLKLTITENQQYPDSPKFSGVVKFKERIVIEPNVDYVFGLWQRANNNLYLTLTPQENIDILPTQKRISKLPISVQKAVTDFLNNMSKNF
;
A
#
# COMPACT_ATOMS: atom_id res chain seq x y z
N MET A 1 26.39 -23.59 -30.02
CA MET A 1 27.28 -24.54 -29.31
C MET A 1 26.49 -25.82 -29.14
N GLU A 2 26.88 -26.89 -29.84
CA GLU A 2 26.22 -28.20 -29.73
C GLU A 2 26.35 -28.73 -28.30
N ASN A 3 25.23 -29.17 -27.74
CA ASN A 3 25.13 -29.59 -26.35
C ASN A 3 26.03 -30.82 -26.14
N LYS A 4 27.17 -30.67 -25.47
CA LYS A 4 28.22 -31.70 -25.31
C LYS A 4 27.82 -32.90 -24.44
N TYR A 5 26.62 -32.88 -23.85
CA TYR A 5 26.16 -33.92 -22.93
C TYR A 5 24.84 -34.53 -23.41
N PRO A 6 24.74 -35.87 -23.49
CA PRO A 6 23.47 -36.52 -23.82
C PRO A 6 22.45 -36.25 -22.72
N LYS A 7 21.24 -35.82 -23.12
CA LYS A 7 20.14 -35.50 -22.21
C LYS A 7 19.76 -36.65 -21.26
N ILE A 8 19.99 -37.89 -21.68
CA ILE A 8 19.77 -39.13 -20.93
C ILE A 8 21.04 -39.97 -21.06
N ALA A 9 21.55 -40.49 -19.94
CA ALA A 9 22.78 -41.27 -19.90
C ALA A 9 22.62 -42.57 -19.09
N ASN A 10 23.52 -43.53 -19.37
CA ASN A 10 23.76 -44.71 -18.53
C ASN A 10 22.51 -45.54 -18.20
N ILE A 11 21.66 -45.79 -19.20
CA ILE A 11 20.51 -46.68 -19.06
C ILE A 11 21.03 -48.11 -18.80
N LYS A 12 20.73 -48.67 -17.63
CA LYS A 12 21.21 -49.99 -17.20
C LYS A 12 20.08 -50.79 -16.55
N LEU A 13 19.76 -51.94 -17.13
CA LEU A 13 18.90 -52.94 -16.51
C LEU A 13 19.69 -53.70 -15.43
N LYS A 14 19.16 -53.71 -14.21
CA LYS A 14 19.63 -54.56 -13.11
C LYS A 14 18.59 -55.62 -12.82
N ILE A 15 19.00 -56.88 -12.85
CA ILE A 15 18.18 -58.02 -12.48
C ILE A 15 18.75 -58.64 -11.21
N SER A 16 17.88 -59.01 -10.28
CA SER A 16 18.27 -59.68 -9.03
C SER A 16 18.96 -61.01 -9.33
N VAL A 17 19.97 -61.33 -8.53
CA VAL A 17 20.71 -62.61 -8.61
C VAL A 17 19.80 -63.80 -8.27
N SER A 18 18.79 -63.58 -7.43
CA SER A 18 17.79 -64.59 -7.02
C SER A 18 16.71 -64.90 -8.06
N CYS A 19 16.76 -64.29 -9.25
CA CYS A 19 15.81 -64.52 -10.33
C CYS A 19 16.14 -65.82 -11.08
N SER A 20 15.14 -66.66 -11.38
CA SER A 20 15.33 -67.85 -12.23
C SER A 20 15.69 -67.45 -13.67
N GLU A 21 16.36 -68.33 -14.42
CA GLU A 21 16.77 -68.03 -15.81
C GLU A 21 15.57 -67.75 -16.72
N GLU A 22 14.49 -68.53 -16.62
CA GLU A 22 13.24 -68.28 -17.36
C GLU A 22 12.68 -66.87 -17.10
N ASN A 23 12.68 -66.45 -15.84
CA ASN A 23 12.22 -65.12 -15.45
C ASN A 23 13.17 -64.00 -15.91
N LYS A 24 14.49 -64.27 -15.97
CA LYS A 24 15.46 -63.33 -16.53
C LYS A 24 15.21 -63.08 -18.02
N GLU A 25 14.84 -64.10 -18.78
CA GLU A 25 14.51 -63.94 -20.21
C GLU A 25 13.27 -63.05 -20.41
N ILE A 26 12.20 -63.30 -19.64
CA ILE A 26 10.99 -62.47 -19.67
C ILE A 26 11.32 -61.00 -19.34
N ILE A 27 12.13 -60.77 -18.30
CA ILE A 27 12.54 -59.43 -17.87
C ILE A 27 13.40 -58.74 -18.95
N LYS A 28 14.34 -59.45 -19.59
CA LYS A 28 15.17 -58.90 -20.66
C LYS A 28 14.33 -58.47 -21.86
N LEU A 29 13.37 -59.29 -22.28
CA LEU A 29 12.43 -58.96 -23.36
C LEU A 29 11.51 -57.80 -22.99
N TYR A 30 11.00 -57.78 -21.76
CA TYR A 30 10.18 -56.67 -21.26
C TYR A 30 10.94 -55.34 -21.25
N TRP A 31 12.25 -55.34 -20.97
CA TRP A 31 13.07 -54.12 -20.95
C TRP A 31 13.92 -53.92 -22.20
N GLU A 32 13.60 -54.59 -23.30
CA GLU A 32 14.34 -54.43 -24.55
C GLU A 32 14.15 -53.01 -25.10
N LEU A 33 15.28 -52.34 -25.38
CA LEU A 33 15.31 -50.94 -25.81
C LEU A 33 15.96 -50.79 -27.19
N LYS A 34 15.37 -49.94 -28.03
CA LYS A 34 15.97 -49.39 -29.26
C LYS A 34 16.26 -47.91 -29.02
N GLY A 35 17.50 -47.60 -28.62
CA GLY A 35 17.87 -46.27 -28.15
C GLY A 35 17.19 -45.97 -26.80
N ILE A 36 16.18 -45.09 -26.81
CA ILE A 36 15.37 -44.74 -25.63
C ILE A 36 13.93 -45.29 -25.70
N GLU A 37 13.58 -45.97 -26.79
CA GLU A 37 12.24 -46.51 -27.02
C GLU A 37 12.17 -47.99 -26.63
N LEU A 38 11.06 -48.39 -26.01
CA LEU A 38 10.81 -49.78 -25.63
C LEU A 38 10.35 -50.58 -26.85
N SER A 39 11.02 -51.69 -27.13
CA SER A 39 10.70 -52.57 -28.27
C SER A 39 9.38 -53.33 -28.07
N ASN A 40 9.09 -53.73 -26.83
CA ASN A 40 7.96 -54.58 -26.50
C ASN A 40 7.03 -53.88 -25.51
N SER A 41 5.73 -53.99 -25.74
CA SER A 41 4.70 -53.53 -24.81
C SER A 41 4.41 -54.59 -23.73
N PRO A 42 3.87 -54.21 -22.56
CA PRO A 42 3.51 -55.19 -21.53
C PRO A 42 2.44 -56.17 -22.01
N ARG A 43 1.61 -55.76 -22.98
CA ARG A 43 0.60 -56.62 -23.59
C ARG A 43 1.23 -57.77 -24.39
N GLN A 44 2.20 -57.47 -25.24
CA GLN A 44 2.91 -58.48 -26.04
C GLN A 44 3.61 -59.52 -25.17
N ILE A 45 4.28 -59.08 -24.09
CA ILE A 45 4.95 -59.99 -23.15
C ILE A 45 3.95 -60.92 -22.45
N LYS A 46 2.80 -60.40 -22.00
CA LYS A 46 1.75 -61.23 -21.38
C LYS A 46 1.21 -62.30 -22.33
N GLU A 47 0.92 -61.91 -23.57
CA GLU A 47 0.37 -62.82 -24.59
C GLU A 47 1.40 -63.91 -24.96
N GLN A 48 2.68 -63.56 -25.10
CA GLN A 48 3.76 -64.50 -25.43
C GLN A 48 4.02 -65.53 -24.32
N PHE A 49 4.04 -65.10 -23.05
CA PHE A 49 4.39 -65.95 -21.92
C PHE A 49 3.18 -66.46 -21.12
N LYS A 50 1.95 -66.20 -21.60
CA LYS A 50 0.69 -66.55 -20.93
C LYS A 50 0.62 -66.08 -19.46
N LEU A 51 1.13 -64.87 -19.21
CA LEU A 51 1.15 -64.25 -17.88
C LEU A 51 -0.05 -63.33 -17.68
N SER A 52 -0.56 -63.28 -16.45
CA SER A 52 -1.45 -62.21 -16.01
C SER A 52 -0.71 -60.89 -15.80
N GLN A 53 -1.45 -59.79 -15.72
CA GLN A 53 -0.87 -58.47 -15.44
C GLN A 53 -0.23 -58.39 -14.05
N SER A 54 -0.83 -59.04 -13.05
CA SER A 54 -0.31 -59.07 -11.68
C SER A 54 1.00 -59.83 -11.60
N GLU A 55 1.11 -60.98 -12.30
CA GLU A 55 2.35 -61.76 -12.39
C GLU A 55 3.48 -60.96 -13.04
N LEU A 56 3.23 -60.36 -14.21
CA LEU A 56 4.25 -59.55 -14.89
C LEU A 56 4.67 -58.33 -14.06
N THR A 57 3.72 -57.71 -13.35
CA THR A 57 4.02 -56.58 -12.46
C THR A 57 4.88 -57.03 -11.28
N LYS A 58 4.51 -58.13 -10.61
CA LYS A 58 5.26 -58.70 -9.49
C LYS A 58 6.66 -59.13 -9.90
N LEU A 59 6.79 -59.77 -11.06
CA LEU A 59 8.06 -60.18 -11.65
C LEU A 59 9.00 -58.97 -11.79
N ASN A 60 8.52 -57.91 -12.44
CA ASN A 60 9.32 -56.72 -12.68
C ASN A 60 9.66 -55.96 -11.38
N THR A 61 8.70 -55.76 -10.49
CA THR A 61 8.93 -54.97 -9.25
C THR A 61 9.81 -55.67 -8.24
N THR A 62 9.81 -57.00 -8.23
CA THR A 62 10.60 -57.85 -7.33
C THR A 62 12.01 -58.05 -7.84
N TYR A 63 12.17 -58.39 -9.12
CA TYR A 63 13.45 -58.89 -9.64
C TYR A 63 14.17 -57.92 -10.57
N SER A 64 13.55 -56.81 -10.98
CA SER A 64 14.17 -55.89 -11.95
C SER A 64 14.10 -54.43 -11.54
N LYS A 65 15.08 -53.66 -12.01
CA LYS A 65 14.98 -52.20 -12.09
C LYS A 65 15.85 -51.68 -13.21
N VAL A 66 15.39 -50.65 -13.89
CA VAL A 66 16.18 -49.87 -14.84
C VAL A 66 16.70 -48.63 -14.12
N LEU A 67 18.00 -48.42 -14.18
CA LEU A 67 18.65 -47.18 -13.77
C LEU A 67 18.87 -46.32 -15.00
N LEU A 68 18.63 -45.02 -14.88
CA LEU A 68 18.97 -44.03 -15.89
C LEU A 68 19.39 -42.73 -15.22
N TYR A 69 20.09 -41.88 -15.96
CA TYR A 69 20.54 -40.58 -15.48
C TYR A 69 20.00 -39.49 -16.40
N LEU A 70 19.30 -38.51 -15.83
CA LEU A 70 18.77 -37.36 -16.55
C LEU A 70 19.69 -36.15 -16.33
N PHE A 71 20.08 -35.49 -17.41
CA PHE A 71 20.93 -34.30 -17.35
C PHE A 71 20.11 -33.07 -16.97
N CYS A 72 20.50 -32.40 -15.89
CA CYS A 72 19.96 -31.10 -15.50
C CYS A 72 20.87 -29.98 -15.97
N SER A 73 20.35 -29.09 -16.82
CA SER A 73 21.11 -27.96 -17.36
C SER A 73 21.34 -26.84 -16.32
N ASN A 74 20.53 -26.77 -15.27
CA ASN A 74 20.67 -25.75 -14.22
C ASN A 74 21.97 -25.90 -13.40
N CYS A 75 22.32 -27.13 -13.03
CA CYS A 75 23.52 -27.42 -12.22
C CYS A 75 24.58 -28.23 -12.98
N ASN A 76 24.39 -28.47 -14.29
CA ASN A 76 25.27 -29.26 -15.13
C ASN A 76 25.60 -30.64 -14.55
N SER A 77 24.62 -31.29 -13.92
CA SER A 77 24.78 -32.59 -13.27
C SER A 77 23.76 -33.61 -13.75
N TYR A 78 23.92 -34.86 -13.33
CA TYR A 78 23.02 -35.95 -13.66
C TYR A 78 22.23 -36.40 -12.44
N GLU A 79 20.90 -36.39 -12.52
CA GLU A 79 20.03 -36.97 -11.51
C GLU A 79 19.78 -38.44 -11.83
N LYS A 80 19.97 -39.30 -10.82
CA LYS A 80 19.72 -40.73 -10.94
C LYS A 80 18.22 -41.01 -10.78
N HIS A 81 17.65 -41.70 -11.75
CA HIS A 81 16.28 -42.25 -11.68
C HIS A 81 16.30 -43.77 -11.68
N GLU A 82 15.30 -44.35 -11.02
CA GLU A 82 15.05 -45.78 -11.03
C GLU A 82 13.61 -46.06 -11.49
N ALA A 83 13.45 -46.97 -12.44
CA ALA A 83 12.16 -47.41 -12.93
C ALA A 83 11.98 -48.92 -12.73
N LYS A 84 10.83 -49.31 -12.17
CA LYS A 84 10.44 -50.72 -11.99
C LYS A 84 9.32 -51.15 -12.96
N SER A 85 8.88 -50.25 -13.83
CA SER A 85 7.90 -50.53 -14.88
C SER A 85 8.14 -49.60 -16.07
N GLN A 86 7.72 -50.04 -17.25
CA GLN A 86 7.80 -49.24 -18.48
C GLN A 86 7.08 -47.89 -18.36
N SER A 87 5.95 -47.81 -17.63
CA SER A 87 5.25 -46.54 -17.38
C SER A 87 6.14 -45.54 -16.63
N ARG A 88 6.79 -45.99 -15.54
CA ARG A 88 7.70 -45.15 -14.75
C ARG A 88 8.95 -44.75 -15.55
N PHE A 89 9.45 -45.64 -16.39
CA PHE A 89 10.54 -45.32 -17.31
C PHE A 89 10.12 -44.22 -18.30
N ASN A 90 8.97 -44.38 -18.95
CA ASN A 90 8.45 -43.38 -19.89
C ASN A 90 8.15 -42.04 -19.21
N GLU A 91 7.65 -42.04 -17.96
CA GLU A 91 7.50 -40.82 -17.15
C GLU A 91 8.85 -40.12 -16.95
N ALA A 92 9.90 -40.86 -16.58
CA ALA A 92 11.24 -40.29 -16.40
C ALA A 92 11.79 -39.70 -17.71
N ILE A 93 11.62 -40.38 -18.84
CA ILE A 93 12.06 -39.88 -20.15
C ILE A 93 11.27 -38.64 -20.58
N LYS A 94 9.95 -38.60 -20.32
CA LYS A 94 9.09 -37.44 -20.62
C LYS A 94 9.53 -36.17 -19.89
N LYS A 95 10.10 -36.28 -18.69
CA LYS A 95 10.64 -35.12 -17.95
C LYS A 95 11.67 -34.34 -18.78
N GLN A 96 12.37 -35.01 -19.69
CA GLN A 96 13.44 -34.42 -20.48
C GLN A 96 13.01 -33.97 -21.90
N ASN A 97 11.85 -34.46 -22.38
CA ASN A 97 11.36 -34.28 -23.74
C ASN A 97 10.03 -33.51 -23.79
N ASN A 98 9.68 -32.76 -22.74
CA ASN A 98 8.43 -32.00 -22.73
C ASN A 98 8.51 -30.80 -23.70
N ARG A 99 7.72 -30.87 -24.77
CA ARG A 99 7.72 -29.93 -25.91
C ARG A 99 7.37 -28.48 -25.53
N TYR A 100 6.75 -28.29 -24.37
CA TYR A 100 6.23 -27.00 -23.88
C TYR A 100 6.91 -26.51 -22.59
N SER A 101 7.94 -27.21 -22.11
CA SER A 101 8.57 -26.94 -20.81
C SER A 101 10.01 -26.48 -20.98
N THR A 102 10.47 -25.72 -19.98
CA THR A 102 11.89 -25.53 -19.69
C THR A 102 12.60 -26.88 -19.54
N ASP A 103 13.91 -26.91 -19.80
CA ASP A 103 14.75 -28.10 -19.62
C ASP A 103 14.53 -28.77 -18.26
N PHE A 104 14.79 -30.09 -18.19
CA PHE A 104 14.66 -30.85 -16.94
C PHE A 104 15.48 -30.20 -15.80
N LYS A 105 14.79 -29.95 -14.69
CA LYS A 105 15.38 -29.49 -13.43
C LYS A 105 15.44 -30.66 -12.46
N CYS A 106 16.61 -30.90 -11.85
CA CYS A 106 16.75 -31.93 -10.83
C CYS A 106 16.14 -31.47 -9.50
N SER A 107 15.83 -32.42 -8.63
CA SER A 107 15.21 -32.19 -7.32
C SER A 107 15.98 -31.17 -6.50
N TYR A 108 17.31 -31.23 -6.52
CA TYR A 108 18.17 -30.27 -5.82
C TYR A 108 17.97 -28.83 -6.31
N CYS A 109 17.91 -28.61 -7.63
CA CYS A 109 17.69 -27.28 -8.19
C CYS A 109 16.26 -26.78 -7.96
N GLU A 110 15.27 -27.68 -7.94
CA GLU A 110 13.88 -27.34 -7.57
C GLU A 110 13.81 -26.89 -6.11
N GLU A 111 14.48 -27.61 -5.21
CA GLU A 111 14.55 -27.28 -3.78
C GLU A 111 15.27 -25.94 -3.53
N GLU A 112 16.41 -25.70 -4.19
CA GLU A 112 17.12 -24.41 -4.08
C GLU A 112 16.27 -23.23 -4.55
N GLU A 113 15.51 -23.38 -5.63
CA GLU A 113 14.62 -22.32 -6.13
C GLU A 113 13.47 -22.05 -5.16
N VAL A 114 12.86 -23.11 -4.62
CA VAL A 114 11.82 -22.98 -3.59
C VAL A 114 12.37 -22.28 -2.35
N GLU A 115 13.57 -22.62 -1.91
CA GLU A 115 14.20 -22.01 -0.74
C GLU A 115 14.60 -20.55 -1.02
N ALA A 116 15.15 -20.25 -2.20
CA ALA A 116 15.45 -18.90 -2.63
C ALA A 116 14.20 -18.02 -2.66
N LEU A 117 13.07 -18.54 -3.14
CA LEU A 117 11.78 -17.85 -3.14
C LEU A 117 11.27 -17.60 -1.71
N LYS A 118 11.42 -18.55 -0.78
CA LYS A 118 11.09 -18.34 0.64
C LYS A 118 11.96 -17.26 1.26
N ILE A 119 13.27 -17.34 1.07
CA ILE A 119 14.23 -16.33 1.58
C ILE A 119 13.88 -14.96 1.01
N GLN A 120 13.54 -14.86 -0.27
CA GLN A 120 13.15 -13.60 -0.89
C GLN A 120 11.84 -13.04 -0.28
N LYS A 121 10.84 -13.90 -0.01
CA LYS A 121 9.61 -13.49 0.67
C LYS A 121 9.88 -12.97 2.08
N ILE A 122 10.72 -13.67 2.86
CA ILE A 122 11.11 -13.26 4.21
C ILE A 122 11.86 -11.92 4.16
N LYS A 123 12.82 -11.76 3.24
CA LYS A 123 13.57 -10.50 3.06
C LYS A 123 12.65 -9.34 2.71
N LYS A 124 11.70 -9.52 1.78
CA LYS A 124 10.71 -8.50 1.42
C LYS A 124 9.82 -8.11 2.60
N HIS A 125 9.39 -9.09 3.40
CA HIS A 125 8.59 -8.83 4.59
C HIS A 125 9.38 -8.03 5.64
N ASN A 126 10.62 -8.41 5.92
CA ASN A 126 11.47 -7.70 6.87
C ASN A 126 11.81 -6.27 6.40
N ASP A 127 12.10 -6.08 5.12
CA ASP A 127 12.31 -4.75 4.52
C ASP A 127 11.08 -3.85 4.68
N LEU A 128 9.88 -4.41 4.50
CA LEU A 128 8.63 -3.69 4.70
C LEU A 128 8.45 -3.26 6.16
N LEU A 129 8.72 -4.15 7.12
CA LEU A 129 8.64 -3.82 8.55
C LEU A 129 9.63 -2.70 8.92
N LEU A 130 10.87 -2.77 8.44
CA LEU A 130 11.87 -1.72 8.65
C LEU A 130 11.42 -0.36 8.10
N LYS A 131 10.75 -0.33 6.95
CA LYS A 131 10.19 0.90 6.36
C LYS A 131 9.06 1.48 7.20
N LEU A 132 8.14 0.64 7.69
CA LEU A 132 7.05 1.07 8.58
C LEU A 132 7.62 1.63 9.89
N ASP A 133 8.60 0.96 10.48
CA ASP A 133 9.25 1.46 11.70
C ASP A 133 10.00 2.77 11.47
N ALA A 134 10.75 2.88 10.37
CA ALA A 134 11.42 4.12 10.00
C ALA A 134 10.42 5.27 9.76
N ALA A 135 9.24 4.99 9.19
CA ALA A 135 8.21 5.99 8.99
C ALA A 135 7.63 6.52 10.30
N ILE A 136 7.54 5.66 11.33
CA ILE A 136 7.13 6.06 12.68
C ILE A 136 8.20 6.98 13.31
N GLU A 137 9.47 6.56 13.30
CA GLU A 137 10.59 7.35 13.84
C GLU A 137 10.71 8.73 13.18
N ASN A 138 10.53 8.76 11.85
CA ASN A 138 10.58 10.01 11.07
C ASN A 138 9.31 10.85 11.15
N LYS A 139 8.28 10.38 11.89
CA LYS A 139 6.99 11.03 12.03
C LYS A 139 6.37 11.37 10.66
N ASN A 140 6.36 10.41 9.74
CA ASN A 140 5.91 10.62 8.36
C ASN A 140 4.47 11.15 8.27
N TRP A 141 3.64 10.95 9.31
CA TRP A 141 2.31 11.57 9.40
C TRP A 141 2.34 13.10 9.31
N LYS A 142 3.47 13.77 9.59
CA LYS A 142 3.63 15.22 9.38
C LYS A 142 3.52 15.64 7.92
N ARG A 143 3.76 14.73 6.97
CA ARG A 143 3.67 14.96 5.51
C ARG A 143 2.25 14.82 4.97
N LEU A 144 1.35 14.26 5.78
CA LEU A 144 -0.06 14.09 5.43
C LEU A 144 -0.81 15.42 5.55
N SER A 145 -1.78 15.62 4.67
CA SER A 145 -2.80 16.66 4.79
C SER A 145 -3.67 16.46 6.04
N ASN A 146 -4.42 17.47 6.44
CA ASN A 146 -5.30 17.39 7.61
C ASN A 146 -6.38 16.29 7.44
N PHE A 147 -6.92 16.12 6.24
CA PHE A 147 -7.86 15.05 5.93
C PHE A 147 -7.21 13.67 6.08
N GLU A 148 -6.01 13.47 5.54
CA GLU A 148 -5.27 12.21 5.64
C GLU A 148 -4.85 11.90 7.08
N LYS A 149 -4.50 12.90 7.89
CA LYS A 149 -4.24 12.73 9.33
C LYS A 149 -5.47 12.25 10.09
N LEU A 150 -6.62 12.87 9.84
CA LEU A 150 -7.90 12.45 10.42
C LEU A 150 -8.26 11.02 9.98
N LEU A 151 -8.04 10.71 8.70
CA LEU A 151 -8.26 9.39 8.13
C LEU A 151 -7.35 8.34 8.77
N LEU A 152 -6.06 8.62 8.90
CA LEU A 152 -5.10 7.75 9.59
C LEU A 152 -5.51 7.55 11.04
N GLY A 153 -5.89 8.61 11.76
CA GLY A 153 -6.41 8.54 13.12
C GLY A 153 -7.60 7.58 13.24
N ASN A 154 -8.55 7.64 12.29
CA ASN A 154 -9.67 6.73 12.22
C ASN A 154 -9.25 5.28 11.89
N CYS A 155 -8.28 5.09 11.00
CA CYS A 155 -7.73 3.75 10.69
C CYS A 155 -7.16 3.05 11.93
N LEU A 156 -6.63 3.81 12.90
CA LEU A 156 -6.09 3.27 14.16
C LEU A 156 -7.17 2.88 15.18
N ILE A 157 -8.44 3.20 14.94
CA ILE A 157 -9.54 3.01 15.89
C ILE A 157 -10.57 2.01 15.38
N MET A 158 -10.85 2.03 14.07
CA MET A 158 -11.87 1.18 13.46
C MET A 158 -11.25 0.25 12.42
N ASP A 159 -12.02 -0.74 11.96
CA ASP A 159 -11.65 -1.59 10.83
C ASP A 159 -12.10 -0.98 9.48
N PHE A 160 -11.67 -1.60 8.38
CA PHE A 160 -11.97 -1.09 7.04
C PHE A 160 -13.47 -1.04 6.70
N TYR A 161 -14.27 -1.98 7.22
CA TYR A 161 -15.72 -1.98 7.00
C TYR A 161 -16.36 -0.74 7.64
N HIS A 162 -16.04 -0.48 8.90
CA HIS A 162 -16.54 0.69 9.64
C HIS A 162 -16.00 1.99 9.05
N LEU A 163 -14.74 2.03 8.62
CA LEU A 163 -14.13 3.18 7.94
C LEU A 163 -14.88 3.53 6.66
N LYS A 164 -15.12 2.54 5.80
CA LYS A 164 -15.86 2.70 4.54
C LYS A 164 -17.26 3.22 4.78
N LYS A 165 -17.96 2.71 5.79
CA LYS A 165 -19.31 3.16 6.15
C LYS A 165 -19.31 4.60 6.66
N HIS A 166 -18.37 4.95 7.54
CA HIS A 166 -18.24 6.29 8.11
C HIS A 166 -18.00 7.34 7.02
N TYR A 167 -16.95 7.15 6.20
CA TYR A 167 -16.60 8.08 5.14
C TYR A 167 -17.55 8.03 3.95
N GLY A 168 -18.18 6.87 3.68
CA GLY A 168 -19.22 6.75 2.65
C GLY A 168 -20.45 7.62 2.97
N GLY A 169 -20.82 7.75 4.24
CA GLY A 169 -21.90 8.65 4.68
C GLY A 169 -21.51 10.14 4.67
N LEU A 170 -20.25 10.46 4.99
CA LEU A 170 -19.76 11.85 5.09
C LEU A 170 -19.43 12.47 3.73
N LEU A 171 -18.80 11.72 2.82
CA LEU A 171 -18.28 12.25 1.55
C LEU A 171 -19.29 12.12 0.39
N GLY A 172 -20.25 11.20 0.51
CA GLY A 172 -21.15 10.84 -0.58
C GLY A 172 -20.47 10.03 -1.70
N HIS A 173 -21.28 9.44 -2.59
CA HIS A 173 -20.80 8.50 -3.61
C HIS A 173 -19.75 9.08 -4.57
N HIS A 174 -19.86 10.36 -4.92
CA HIS A 174 -18.97 11.00 -5.91
C HIS A 174 -17.57 11.31 -5.38
N LYS A 175 -17.40 11.43 -4.06
CA LYS A 175 -16.09 11.70 -3.41
C LYS A 175 -15.47 10.47 -2.76
N PHE A 176 -16.06 9.29 -2.95
CA PHE A 176 -15.48 8.04 -2.45
C PHE A 176 -14.07 7.77 -3.02
N ILE A 177 -13.78 8.27 -4.23
CA ILE A 177 -12.45 8.20 -4.83
C ILE A 177 -11.39 8.98 -4.03
N GLU A 178 -11.78 10.07 -3.35
CA GLU A 178 -10.86 10.85 -2.51
C GLU A 178 -10.42 10.07 -1.27
N LEU A 179 -11.33 9.27 -0.69
CA LEU A 179 -10.99 8.33 0.40
C LEU A 179 -9.94 7.31 -0.06
N ILE A 180 -10.14 6.71 -1.24
CA ILE A 180 -9.21 5.70 -1.78
C ILE A 180 -7.83 6.32 -2.02
N ARG A 181 -7.76 7.49 -2.67
CA ARG A 181 -6.50 8.21 -2.89
C ARG A 181 -5.80 8.59 -1.59
N ALA A 182 -6.55 9.02 -0.58
CA ALA A 182 -5.99 9.35 0.72
C ALA A 182 -5.42 8.10 1.43
N LEU A 183 -6.11 6.95 1.34
CA LEU A 183 -5.58 5.69 1.86
C LEU A 183 -4.27 5.28 1.16
N GLU A 184 -4.22 5.41 -0.17
CA GLU A 184 -3.01 5.13 -0.96
C GLU A 184 -1.87 6.06 -0.58
N ASN A 185 -2.13 7.37 -0.42
CA ASN A 185 -1.12 8.32 0.04
C ASN A 185 -0.58 7.98 1.45
N ILE A 186 -1.45 7.51 2.35
CA ILE A 186 -1.03 7.08 3.70
C ILE A 186 -0.15 5.81 3.63
N GLU A 187 -0.47 4.87 2.73
CA GLU A 187 0.37 3.69 2.47
C GLU A 187 1.73 4.08 1.86
N ASP A 188 1.76 5.06 0.94
CA ASP A 188 2.99 5.58 0.33
C ASP A 188 3.92 6.24 1.35
N GLN A 189 3.37 6.73 2.47
CA GLN A 189 4.15 7.21 3.61
C GLN A 189 4.62 6.09 4.56
N TYR A 190 4.33 4.83 4.25
CA TYR A 190 4.59 3.65 5.08
C TYR A 190 3.97 3.75 6.48
N LEU A 191 2.75 4.28 6.58
CA LEU A 191 2.01 4.38 7.85
C LEU A 191 0.96 3.27 7.98
N ILE A 192 0.41 2.80 6.86
CA ILE A 192 -0.46 1.62 6.78
C ILE A 192 -0.01 0.72 5.63
N LEU A 193 -0.55 -0.49 5.59
CA LEU A 193 -0.46 -1.43 4.48
C LEU A 193 -1.88 -1.74 4.01
N LEU A 194 -2.16 -1.57 2.73
CA LEU A 194 -3.46 -1.85 2.14
C LEU A 194 -3.49 -3.27 1.60
N ASP A 195 -4.43 -4.06 2.09
CA ASP A 195 -4.73 -5.38 1.56
C ASP A 195 -5.62 -5.21 0.33
N ARG A 196 -5.20 -5.79 -0.80
CA ARG A 196 -5.87 -5.65 -2.09
C ARG A 196 -6.31 -7.00 -2.63
N ASP A 197 -7.46 -7.02 -3.28
CA ASP A 197 -7.93 -8.18 -4.02
C ASP A 197 -7.05 -8.45 -5.25
N SER A 198 -6.65 -9.71 -5.43
CA SER A 198 -5.72 -10.10 -6.51
C SER A 198 -6.30 -9.99 -7.93
N PHE A 199 -7.62 -9.94 -8.08
CA PHE A 199 -8.29 -9.94 -9.39
C PHE A 199 -8.56 -8.54 -9.91
N ASN A 200 -8.98 -7.61 -9.04
CA ASN A 200 -9.40 -6.26 -9.45
C ASN A 200 -8.66 -5.12 -8.73
N ASN A 201 -7.69 -5.44 -7.87
CA ASN A 201 -6.88 -4.48 -7.13
C ASN A 201 -7.67 -3.57 -6.17
N TYR A 202 -8.93 -3.91 -5.84
CA TYR A 202 -9.69 -3.15 -4.85
C TYR A 202 -9.14 -3.37 -3.44
N ILE A 203 -9.10 -2.30 -2.66
CA ILE A 203 -8.74 -2.36 -1.24
C ILE A 203 -9.83 -3.14 -0.50
N THR A 204 -9.43 -4.23 0.17
CA THR A 204 -10.29 -5.10 0.96
C THR A 204 -10.09 -4.91 2.46
N ASN A 205 -8.90 -4.48 2.89
CA ASN A 205 -8.59 -4.18 4.27
C ASN A 205 -7.33 -3.30 4.39
N TYR A 206 -6.93 -2.99 5.62
CA TYR A 206 -5.61 -2.44 5.91
C TYR A 206 -5.02 -3.00 7.20
N ARG A 207 -3.70 -2.87 7.33
CA ARG A 207 -2.90 -3.26 8.50
C ARG A 207 -1.91 -2.15 8.83
N TYR A 208 -1.44 -2.11 10.06
CA TYR A 208 -0.43 -1.16 10.51
C TYR A 208 0.40 -1.78 11.64
N VAL A 209 1.59 -1.21 11.89
CA VAL A 209 2.41 -1.64 13.03
C VAL A 209 1.78 -1.12 14.32
N SER A 210 1.58 -1.99 15.31
CA SER A 210 0.90 -1.66 16.57
C SER A 210 1.48 -0.43 17.28
N ARG A 211 2.80 -0.24 17.19
CA ARG A 211 3.54 0.91 17.74
C ARG A 211 3.05 2.26 17.21
N LEU A 212 2.53 2.33 15.98
CA LEU A 212 1.95 3.56 15.42
C LEU A 212 0.79 4.09 16.28
N ARG A 213 0.08 3.19 16.98
CA ARG A 213 -1.05 3.55 17.85
C ARG A 213 -0.62 4.37 19.07
N GLU A 214 0.62 4.24 19.52
CA GLU A 214 1.18 5.03 20.63
C GLU A 214 1.25 6.53 20.28
N TYR A 215 1.35 6.85 18.99
CA TYR A 215 1.42 8.22 18.47
C TYR A 215 0.06 8.76 18.05
N LYS A 216 -1.04 8.09 18.40
CA LYS A 216 -2.39 8.48 17.97
C LYS A 216 -2.71 9.94 18.31
N GLU A 217 -2.32 10.41 19.49
CA GLU A 217 -2.56 11.80 19.92
C GLU A 217 -1.73 12.81 19.11
N GLU A 218 -0.52 12.45 18.68
CA GLU A 218 0.31 13.30 17.80
C GLU A 218 -0.19 13.32 16.35
N ILE A 219 -0.91 12.29 15.93
CA ILE A 219 -1.43 12.13 14.56
C ILE A 219 -2.73 12.92 14.39
N ILE A 220 -3.61 12.88 15.40
CA ILE A 220 -4.92 13.53 15.33
C ILE A 220 -4.71 15.04 15.39
N PHE A 221 -5.00 15.70 14.26
CA PHE A 221 -5.17 17.13 14.23
C PHE A 221 -6.47 17.48 14.94
N VAL A 222 -6.38 17.97 16.18
CA VAL A 222 -7.46 18.74 16.79
C VAL A 222 -7.28 20.15 16.25
N GLU A 223 -8.22 20.60 15.42
CA GLU A 223 -8.31 22.01 15.09
C GLU A 223 -8.48 22.72 16.43
N GLU A 224 -7.47 23.47 16.88
CA GLU A 224 -7.66 24.37 18.01
C GLU A 224 -8.86 25.23 17.61
N GLU A 225 -9.98 25.06 18.31
CA GLU A 225 -11.02 26.06 18.33
C GLU A 225 -10.32 27.31 18.87
N ILE A 226 -9.75 28.11 17.97
CA ILE A 226 -9.41 29.48 18.28
C ILE A 226 -10.76 30.07 18.60
N ASP A 227 -11.05 30.14 19.90
CA ASP A 227 -12.15 30.87 20.47
C ASP A 227 -12.01 32.27 19.88
N ASN A 228 -12.77 32.55 18.82
CA ASN A 228 -12.81 33.86 18.19
C ASN A 228 -13.66 34.76 19.09
N SER A 229 -13.30 34.85 20.38
CA SER A 229 -13.66 35.96 21.24
C SER A 229 -12.80 37.15 20.80
N ILE A 230 -13.06 37.63 19.58
CA ILE A 230 -12.82 39.02 19.27
C ILE A 230 -13.76 39.76 20.20
N ASP A 231 -13.18 40.44 21.19
CA ASP A 231 -13.91 41.37 22.05
C ASP A 231 -14.48 42.44 21.12
N TYR A 232 -15.77 42.36 20.82
CA TYR A 232 -16.45 43.35 20.02
C TYR A 232 -16.68 44.56 20.93
N ASP A 233 -16.03 45.68 20.61
CA ASP A 233 -16.42 46.98 21.15
C ASP A 233 -17.94 47.13 21.02
N LYS A 234 -18.59 47.44 22.14
CA LYS A 234 -20.05 47.34 22.30
C LYS A 234 -20.86 48.33 21.46
N GLU A 235 -20.21 49.26 20.78
CA GLU A 235 -20.83 50.11 19.77
C GLU A 235 -19.85 50.27 18.60
N THR A 236 -20.18 49.70 17.45
CA THR A 236 -19.42 49.97 16.22
C THR A 236 -20.37 50.39 15.13
N ASN A 237 -20.06 51.50 14.46
CA ASN A 237 -20.79 51.95 13.27
C ASN A 237 -20.43 51.10 12.03
N THR A 238 -19.91 49.87 12.21
CA THR A 238 -19.45 48.98 11.14
C THR A 238 -20.26 47.70 11.14
N LEU A 239 -20.80 47.31 9.98
CA LEU A 239 -21.44 46.02 9.78
C LEU A 239 -20.43 45.02 9.23
N LYS A 240 -20.24 43.88 9.92
CA LYS A 240 -19.39 42.77 9.45
C LYS A 240 -20.21 41.49 9.34
N LEU A 241 -20.17 40.85 8.18
CA LEU A 241 -20.84 39.60 7.89
C LEU A 241 -19.81 38.52 7.54
N LYS A 242 -19.87 37.40 8.25
CA LYS A 242 -19.13 36.19 7.87
C LYS A 242 -19.98 35.38 6.91
N LEU A 243 -19.51 35.24 5.68
CA LEU A 243 -20.10 34.43 4.63
C LEU A 243 -19.46 33.04 4.67
N THR A 244 -20.21 32.07 5.17
CA THR A 244 -19.82 30.67 5.30
C THR A 244 -20.10 29.90 4.01
N ILE A 245 -19.24 28.92 3.68
CA ILE A 245 -19.47 28.05 2.53
C ILE A 245 -20.64 27.11 2.80
N THR A 246 -21.49 26.94 1.78
CA THR A 246 -22.54 25.94 1.78
C THR A 246 -21.93 24.54 1.58
N GLU A 247 -21.86 23.72 2.63
CA GLU A 247 -21.23 22.39 2.56
C GLU A 247 -22.03 21.35 1.74
N ASN A 248 -23.28 21.65 1.36
CA ASN A 248 -24.19 20.74 0.67
C ASN A 248 -24.95 21.42 -0.49
N GLN A 249 -24.24 21.88 -1.53
CA GLN A 249 -24.90 22.44 -2.73
C GLN A 249 -25.60 21.32 -3.52
N GLN A 250 -26.93 21.32 -3.52
CA GLN A 250 -27.75 20.34 -4.27
C GLN A 250 -28.02 20.76 -5.71
N TYR A 251 -27.94 22.05 -6.05
CA TYR A 251 -28.27 22.59 -7.37
C TYR A 251 -27.17 23.52 -7.88
N PRO A 252 -26.87 23.52 -9.20
CA PRO A 252 -25.79 24.30 -9.80
C PRO A 252 -25.95 25.83 -9.62
N ASP A 253 -27.18 26.32 -9.49
CA ASP A 253 -27.47 27.74 -9.27
C ASP A 253 -27.56 28.13 -7.78
N SER A 254 -27.22 27.22 -6.86
CA SER A 254 -27.26 27.49 -5.42
C SER A 254 -26.16 28.47 -5.00
N PRO A 255 -26.42 29.41 -4.06
CA PRO A 255 -25.40 30.32 -3.59
C PRO A 255 -24.22 29.57 -2.95
N LYS A 256 -23.00 29.93 -3.38
CA LYS A 256 -21.73 29.37 -2.87
C LYS A 256 -21.52 29.65 -1.39
N PHE A 257 -21.96 30.82 -0.94
CA PHE A 257 -21.93 31.23 0.45
C PHE A 257 -23.35 31.45 0.93
N SER A 258 -23.74 30.75 2.00
CA SER A 258 -25.05 30.90 2.61
C SER A 258 -24.98 30.60 4.10
N GLY A 259 -25.91 31.20 4.85
CA GLY A 259 -25.99 31.06 6.29
C GLY A 259 -27.11 31.90 6.86
N VAL A 260 -27.37 31.74 8.16
CA VAL A 260 -28.35 32.53 8.90
C VAL A 260 -27.60 33.41 9.89
N VAL A 261 -27.96 34.69 9.96
CA VAL A 261 -27.40 35.65 10.92
C VAL A 261 -28.52 36.18 11.81
N LYS A 262 -28.25 36.33 13.10
CA LYS A 262 -29.16 36.95 14.07
C LYS A 262 -28.50 38.20 14.64
N PHE A 263 -29.09 39.36 14.39
CA PHE A 263 -28.67 40.61 15.00
C PHE A 263 -29.41 40.79 16.33
N LYS A 264 -28.66 41.07 17.40
CA LYS A 264 -29.23 41.32 18.72
C LYS A 264 -29.75 42.76 18.87
N GLU A 265 -29.36 43.62 17.95
CA GLU A 265 -29.63 45.06 17.95
C GLU A 265 -30.17 45.50 16.59
N ARG A 266 -30.86 46.65 16.56
CA ARG A 266 -31.37 47.24 15.32
C ARG A 266 -30.20 47.74 14.47
N ILE A 267 -30.16 47.34 13.20
CA ILE A 267 -29.23 47.90 12.22
C ILE A 267 -29.93 49.04 11.48
N VAL A 268 -29.27 50.19 11.38
CA VAL A 268 -29.71 51.34 10.57
C VAL A 268 -28.58 51.70 9.61
N ILE A 269 -28.90 51.82 8.33
CA ILE A 269 -28.02 52.38 7.30
C ILE A 269 -28.60 53.74 6.94
N GLU A 270 -27.84 54.80 7.20
CA GLU A 270 -28.32 56.17 7.11
C GLU A 270 -28.33 56.65 5.65
N PRO A 271 -29.38 57.38 5.21
CA PRO A 271 -29.38 58.00 3.89
C PRO A 271 -28.33 59.11 3.81
N ASN A 272 -27.72 59.28 2.63
CA ASN A 272 -26.70 60.29 2.34
C ASN A 272 -25.38 60.16 3.16
N VAL A 273 -25.06 58.96 3.64
CA VAL A 273 -23.75 58.63 4.21
C VAL A 273 -22.98 57.75 3.23
N ASP A 274 -21.72 58.10 2.97
CA ASP A 274 -20.83 57.28 2.16
C ASP A 274 -20.28 56.12 2.99
N TYR A 275 -20.50 54.91 2.50
CA TYR A 275 -20.00 53.68 3.12
C TYR A 275 -18.96 53.03 2.24
N VAL A 276 -17.84 52.65 2.84
CA VAL A 276 -16.82 51.81 2.22
C VAL A 276 -17.18 50.35 2.50
N PHE A 277 -17.21 49.54 1.44
CA PHE A 277 -17.39 48.11 1.55
C PHE A 277 -16.15 47.34 1.10
N GLY A 278 -15.95 46.16 1.68
CA GLY A 278 -14.83 45.29 1.33
C GLY A 278 -15.20 43.83 1.52
N LEU A 279 -14.77 42.99 0.58
CA LEU A 279 -14.94 41.55 0.66
C LEU A 279 -13.57 40.88 0.81
N TRP A 280 -13.33 40.33 2.00
CA TRP A 280 -12.03 39.79 2.37
C TRP A 280 -12.06 38.27 2.35
N GLN A 281 -11.16 37.64 1.59
CA GLN A 281 -10.94 36.21 1.68
C GLN A 281 -10.13 35.90 2.94
N ARG A 282 -10.63 34.98 3.78
CA ARG A 282 -9.97 34.53 5.01
C ARG A 282 -9.71 33.02 4.95
N ALA A 283 -9.02 32.50 5.96
CA ALA A 283 -8.75 31.07 6.10
C ALA A 283 -10.05 30.24 6.05
N ASN A 284 -9.92 28.97 5.67
CA ASN A 284 -11.03 28.02 5.49
C ASN A 284 -12.05 28.45 4.41
N ASN A 285 -11.58 29.17 3.38
CA ASN A 285 -12.36 29.67 2.25
C ASN A 285 -13.59 30.53 2.62
N ASN A 286 -13.67 31.03 3.86
CA ASN A 286 -14.72 31.94 4.29
C ASN A 286 -14.48 33.34 3.72
N LEU A 287 -15.57 34.07 3.42
CA LEU A 287 -15.50 35.48 3.03
C LEU A 287 -16.05 36.36 4.14
N TYR A 288 -15.44 37.52 4.35
CA TYR A 288 -15.94 38.53 5.28
C TYR A 288 -16.35 39.76 4.47
N LEU A 289 -17.63 40.10 4.54
CA LEU A 289 -18.14 41.34 3.97
C LEU A 289 -18.18 42.40 5.09
N THR A 290 -17.54 43.54 4.85
CA THR A 290 -17.54 44.67 5.77
C THR A 290 -18.18 45.87 5.11
N LEU A 291 -18.96 46.64 5.87
CA LEU A 291 -19.54 47.93 5.48
C LEU A 291 -19.27 48.94 6.60
N THR A 292 -18.51 49.98 6.30
CA THR A 292 -18.03 50.97 7.29
C THR A 292 -18.25 52.38 6.74
N PRO A 293 -18.88 53.31 7.48
CA PRO A 293 -18.95 54.72 7.12
C PRO A 293 -17.55 55.27 6.84
N GLN A 294 -17.39 56.02 5.76
CA GLN A 294 -16.09 56.57 5.35
C GLN A 294 -15.42 57.38 6.47
N GLU A 295 -16.21 58.14 7.23
CA GLU A 295 -15.75 58.94 8.38
C GLU A 295 -15.01 58.12 9.46
N ASN A 296 -15.29 56.81 9.58
CA ASN A 296 -14.65 55.93 10.55
C ASN A 296 -13.33 55.32 10.06
N ILE A 297 -13.03 55.46 8.76
CA ILE A 297 -11.76 55.01 8.17
C ILE A 297 -10.68 56.08 8.34
N ASP A 298 -11.07 57.35 8.43
CA ASP A 298 -10.17 58.52 8.51
C ASP A 298 -9.66 58.85 9.93
N ILE A 299 -9.84 57.97 10.91
CA ILE A 299 -9.27 58.16 12.27
C ILE A 299 -7.77 57.82 12.26
N LEU A 300 -6.97 58.74 11.71
CA LEU A 300 -5.52 58.74 11.89
C LEU A 300 -5.16 59.23 13.31
N PRO A 301 -4.06 58.73 13.92
CA PRO A 301 -3.62 59.21 15.22
C PRO A 301 -3.27 60.69 15.16
N THR A 302 -3.87 61.48 16.06
CA THR A 302 -3.56 62.91 16.20
C THR A 302 -2.20 63.09 16.86
N GLN A 303 -1.16 63.36 16.06
CA GLN A 303 0.15 63.77 16.58
C GLN A 303 0.14 65.25 16.98
N LYS A 304 0.47 65.55 18.24
CA LYS A 304 0.79 66.91 18.69
C LYS A 304 2.31 67.04 18.84
N ARG A 305 2.90 68.09 18.27
CA ARG A 305 4.32 68.42 18.51
C ARG A 305 4.56 68.62 20.00
N ILE A 306 5.67 68.10 20.54
CA ILE A 306 6.06 68.26 21.95
C ILE A 306 6.05 69.75 22.33
N SER A 307 6.52 70.64 21.44
CA SER A 307 6.52 72.10 21.67
C SER A 307 5.14 72.74 21.89
N LYS A 308 4.05 72.05 21.56
CA LYS A 308 2.67 72.49 21.81
C LYS A 308 2.05 71.88 23.08
N LEU A 309 2.79 71.07 23.83
CA LEU A 309 2.35 70.51 25.12
C LEU A 309 2.65 71.49 26.26
N PRO A 310 2.01 71.38 27.44
CA PRO A 310 2.39 72.18 28.61
C PRO A 310 3.88 72.02 28.95
N ILE A 311 4.53 73.09 29.43
CA ILE A 311 5.98 73.15 29.70
C ILE A 311 6.43 72.00 30.62
N SER A 312 5.60 71.62 31.60
CA SER A 312 5.87 70.49 32.51
C SER A 312 6.02 69.16 31.76
N VAL A 313 5.18 68.91 30.76
CA VAL A 313 5.20 67.70 29.94
C VAL A 313 6.37 67.74 28.95
N GLN A 314 6.63 68.90 28.36
CA GLN A 314 7.82 69.09 27.50
C GLN A 314 9.10 68.74 28.25
N LYS A 315 9.22 69.24 29.48
CA LYS A 315 10.39 69.02 30.33
C LYS A 315 10.51 67.55 30.74
N ALA A 316 9.41 66.92 31.18
CA ALA A 316 9.42 65.50 31.55
C ALA A 316 9.81 64.57 30.38
N VAL A 317 9.29 64.82 29.18
CA VAL A 317 9.64 64.05 27.98
C VAL A 317 11.10 64.29 27.58
N THR A 318 11.56 65.53 27.64
CA THR A 318 12.95 65.88 27.31
C THR A 318 13.94 65.26 28.32
N ASP A 319 13.63 65.33 29.61
CA ASP A 319 14.44 64.74 30.69
C ASP A 319 14.50 63.22 30.57
N PHE A 320 13.37 62.57 30.21
CA PHE A 320 13.32 61.14 29.94
C PHE A 320 14.22 60.74 28.77
N LEU A 321 14.14 61.44 27.63
CA LEU A 321 14.97 61.17 26.45
C LEU A 321 16.45 61.48 26.70
N ASN A 322 16.75 62.50 27.49
CA ASN A 322 18.11 62.85 27.90
C ASN A 322 18.71 61.83 28.88
N ASN A 323 17.89 61.22 29.75
CA ASN A 323 18.34 60.13 30.62
C ASN A 323 18.53 58.83 29.85
N MET A 324 17.70 58.57 28.84
CA MET A 324 17.91 57.44 27.92
C MET A 324 19.25 57.56 27.20
N SER A 325 19.59 58.74 26.67
CA SER A 325 20.87 58.97 25.97
C SER A 325 22.11 58.99 26.88
N LYS A 326 21.96 59.09 28.20
CA LYS A 326 23.07 58.98 29.17
C LYS A 326 23.35 57.55 29.64
N ASN A 327 22.41 56.64 29.40
CA ASN A 327 22.51 55.23 29.79
C ASN A 327 22.80 54.30 28.59
N PHE A 328 23.24 54.87 27.46
CA PHE A 328 23.71 54.16 26.28
C PHE A 328 25.11 54.60 25.88
#